data_AF-A0AAI8WD25-F1
#
_entry.id   AF-A0AAI8WD25-F1
#
_cell.length_a   1.000
_cell.length_b   1.000
_cell.length_c   1.000
_cell.angle_alpha   90.00
_cell.angle_beta   90.00
_cell.angle_gamma   90.00
#
_symmetry.space_group_name_H-M   'P 1'
#
loop_
_entity.id
_entity.type
_entity.pdbx_description
1 polymer ?
#
loop_
_entity_poly.entity_id
_entity_poly.type
_entity_poly.pdbx_seq_one_letter_code
_entity_poly.pdbx_strand_id
1 'polypeptide(L)'
;MKKRLWLGVLVVIILGGIGGKMHMDKREEDRQELLEIQKDLANYVYNNYRIYTRDSEKQKEIVEEYQKEGGITTEEYLEKMLSIREYSNIEKIEFTGYSVSPMNSLVIYFTVNDVYQEEVLLNTISAETDKFIYRITSGRGQGPYFIDERKEEKGIDISDDQIVYYTGGIN
;
A
#
# COMPACT_ATOMS: atom_id res chain seq x y z
N MET A 1 -16.22 -29.01 -3.55
CA MET A 1 -17.31 -28.03 -3.77
C MET A 1 -16.82 -26.68 -3.25
N LYS A 2 -16.28 -25.82 -4.13
CA LYS A 2 -15.69 -24.54 -3.73
C LYS A 2 -16.81 -23.53 -3.47
N LYS A 3 -17.07 -23.21 -2.21
CA LYS A 3 -18.07 -22.22 -1.82
C LYS A 3 -17.61 -20.86 -2.32
N ARG A 4 -18.35 -20.31 -3.28
CA ARG A 4 -18.24 -18.93 -3.78
C ARG A 4 -18.77 -17.95 -2.72
N LEU A 5 -18.03 -17.78 -1.63
CA LEU A 5 -18.21 -16.72 -0.65
C LEU A 5 -17.05 -15.77 -0.90
N TRP A 6 -17.24 -14.59 -1.51
CA TRP A 6 -16.28 -13.44 -1.44
C TRP A 6 -16.66 -12.23 -2.32
N LEU A 7 -17.96 -11.90 -2.36
CA LEU A 7 -18.40 -10.55 -2.79
C LEU A 7 -19.54 -10.04 -1.89
N GLY A 8 -20.32 -10.95 -1.30
CA GLY A 8 -21.38 -10.60 -0.35
C GLY A 8 -20.91 -10.27 1.06
N VAL A 9 -19.67 -10.63 1.46
CA VAL A 9 -19.18 -10.43 2.84
C VAL A 9 -18.80 -8.97 3.10
N LEU A 10 -18.24 -8.27 2.11
CA LEU A 10 -17.93 -6.84 2.21
C LEU A 10 -19.19 -5.99 2.49
N VAL A 11 -20.37 -6.44 2.03
CA VAL A 11 -21.68 -5.81 2.32
C VAL A 11 -22.18 -6.09 3.74
N VAL A 12 -21.77 -7.20 4.37
CA VAL A 12 -22.22 -7.57 5.73
C VAL A 12 -21.45 -6.79 6.80
N ILE A 13 -20.18 -6.46 6.56
CA ILE A 13 -19.40 -5.63 7.48
C ILE A 13 -20.03 -4.22 7.65
N ILE A 14 -20.80 -3.76 6.66
CA ILE A 14 -21.43 -2.43 6.60
C ILE A 14 -22.67 -2.29 7.52
N LEU A 15 -23.35 -3.37 7.92
CA LEU A 15 -24.71 -3.31 8.51
C LEU A 15 -24.81 -3.88 9.94
N GLY A 16 -23.81 -3.65 10.79
CA GLY A 16 -23.75 -4.13 12.18
C GLY A 16 -24.70 -3.46 13.18
N GLY A 17 -25.98 -3.29 12.83
CA GLY A 17 -27.07 -2.95 13.77
C GLY A 17 -27.89 -4.18 14.14
N ILE A 18 -27.75 -4.65 15.38
CA ILE A 18 -28.67 -5.54 16.15
C ILE A 18 -28.70 -7.05 15.81
N GLY A 19 -28.13 -7.91 16.68
CA GLY A 19 -28.78 -9.18 17.11
C GLY A 19 -28.00 -10.52 17.20
N GLY A 20 -27.39 -10.88 18.35
CA GLY A 20 -27.22 -12.29 18.78
C GLY A 20 -25.97 -13.09 18.36
N LYS A 21 -25.66 -14.20 19.08
CA LYS A 21 -24.43 -15.05 19.03
C LYS A 21 -23.85 -15.34 17.64
N MET A 22 -24.67 -15.46 16.60
CA MET A 22 -24.23 -15.68 15.21
C MET A 22 -23.42 -14.50 14.63
N HIS A 23 -23.62 -13.29 15.15
CA HIS A 23 -22.78 -12.13 14.82
C HIS A 23 -21.44 -12.14 15.54
N MET A 24 -21.25 -12.93 16.60
CA MET A 24 -19.94 -13.02 17.24
C MET A 24 -18.98 -13.83 16.39
N ASP A 25 -19.40 -15.01 15.95
CA ASP A 25 -18.57 -15.88 15.11
C ASP A 25 -18.25 -15.23 13.76
N LYS A 26 -19.23 -14.60 13.11
CA LYS A 26 -19.00 -13.84 11.86
C LYS A 26 -18.08 -12.65 12.03
N ARG A 27 -18.19 -11.90 13.13
CA ARG A 27 -17.27 -10.77 13.39
C ARG A 27 -15.84 -11.24 13.61
N GLU A 28 -15.66 -12.40 14.22
CA GLU A 28 -14.33 -12.97 14.38
C GLU A 28 -13.79 -13.48 13.04
N GLU A 29 -14.61 -14.15 12.22
CA GLU A 29 -14.25 -14.54 10.85
C GLU A 29 -13.85 -13.32 10.00
N ASP A 30 -14.66 -12.27 9.96
CA ASP A 30 -14.40 -11.02 9.23
C ASP A 30 -13.10 -10.37 9.71
N ARG A 31 -12.82 -10.42 11.03
CA ARG A 31 -11.59 -9.87 11.61
C ARG A 31 -10.37 -10.68 11.18
N GLN A 32 -10.44 -12.01 11.18
CA GLN A 32 -9.34 -12.85 10.70
C GLN A 32 -9.08 -12.62 9.21
N GLU A 33 -10.13 -12.49 8.40
CA GLU A 33 -10.02 -12.15 6.98
C GLU A 33 -9.28 -10.82 6.78
N LEU A 34 -9.62 -9.78 7.56
CA LEU A 34 -8.91 -8.49 7.51
C LEU A 34 -7.45 -8.58 7.95
N LEU A 35 -7.11 -9.45 8.90
CA LEU A 35 -5.71 -9.69 9.30
C LEU A 35 -4.94 -10.42 8.20
N GLU A 36 -5.54 -11.40 7.53
CA GLU A 36 -4.94 -12.11 6.40
C GLU A 36 -4.69 -11.18 5.22
N ILE A 37 -5.65 -10.31 4.89
CA ILE A 37 -5.50 -9.29 3.84
C ILE A 37 -4.37 -8.32 4.19
N GLN A 38 -4.29 -7.86 5.43
CA GLN A 38 -3.18 -7.00 5.90
C GLN A 38 -1.83 -7.70 5.73
N LYS A 39 -1.72 -8.97 6.14
CA LYS A 39 -0.47 -9.74 6.02
C LYS A 39 -0.07 -9.93 4.55
N ASP A 40 -1.03 -10.27 3.69
CA ASP A 40 -0.77 -10.48 2.26
C ASP A 40 -0.36 -9.16 1.57
N LEU A 41 -1.05 -8.05 1.88
CA LEU A 41 -0.66 -6.72 1.40
C LEU A 41 0.71 -6.29 1.92
N ALA A 42 1.02 -6.50 3.21
CA ALA A 42 2.33 -6.18 3.77
C ALA A 42 3.46 -6.95 3.07
N ASN A 43 3.25 -8.25 2.83
CA ASN A 43 4.19 -9.08 2.07
C ASN A 43 4.36 -8.58 0.65
N TYR A 44 3.27 -8.22 -0.03
CA TYR A 44 3.33 -7.66 -1.37
C TYR A 44 4.16 -6.38 -1.41
N VAL A 45 3.86 -5.42 -0.51
CA VAL A 45 4.58 -4.14 -0.43
C VAL A 45 6.06 -4.36 -0.12
N TYR A 46 6.37 -5.20 0.87
CA TYR A 46 7.74 -5.50 1.28
C TYR A 46 8.60 -6.12 0.17
N ASN A 47 8.00 -7.03 -0.62
CA ASN A 47 8.68 -7.74 -1.69
C ASN A 47 8.84 -6.91 -2.96
N ASN A 48 7.85 -6.09 -3.30
CA ASN A 48 7.78 -5.42 -4.59
C ASN A 48 8.24 -3.96 -4.53
N TYR A 49 8.29 -3.33 -3.36
CA TYR A 49 8.53 -1.89 -3.25
C TYR A 49 9.69 -1.51 -2.34
N ARG A 50 10.17 -0.29 -2.52
CA ARG A 50 11.16 0.40 -1.68
C ARG A 50 10.81 1.87 -1.58
N ILE A 51 11.19 2.49 -0.48
CA ILE A 51 11.04 3.94 -0.34
C ILE A 51 12.31 4.64 -0.81
N TYR A 52 12.17 5.87 -1.28
CA TYR A 52 13.30 6.73 -1.58
C TYR A 52 13.03 8.17 -1.17
N THR A 53 14.12 8.89 -0.93
CA THR A 53 14.11 10.34 -0.79
C THR A 53 14.92 11.00 -1.90
N ARG A 54 14.78 12.32 -2.02
CA ARG A 54 15.63 13.15 -2.87
C ARG A 54 16.19 14.30 -2.05
N ASP A 55 17.47 14.56 -2.25
CA ASP A 55 18.12 15.76 -1.73
C ASP A 55 17.46 17.01 -2.36
N SER A 56 16.91 17.88 -1.53
CA SER A 56 16.19 19.07 -1.98
C SER A 56 17.08 20.11 -2.65
N GLU A 57 18.35 20.22 -2.22
CA GLU A 57 19.30 21.17 -2.80
C GLU A 57 19.72 20.69 -4.19
N LYS A 58 20.11 19.43 -4.32
CA LYS A 58 20.43 18.83 -5.63
C LYS A 58 19.24 18.86 -6.58
N GLN A 59 18.04 18.57 -6.09
CA GLN A 59 16.82 18.67 -6.90
C GLN A 59 16.63 20.10 -7.43
N LYS A 60 16.84 21.11 -6.59
CA LYS A 60 16.71 22.51 -6.98
C LYS A 60 17.74 22.88 -8.06
N GLU A 61 19.00 22.48 -7.90
CA GLU A 61 20.05 22.70 -8.89
C GLU A 61 19.69 22.08 -10.25
N ILE A 62 19.18 20.84 -10.27
CA ILE A 62 18.76 20.16 -11.50
C ILE A 62 17.59 20.89 -12.18
N VAL A 63 16.61 21.36 -11.40
CA VAL A 63 15.45 22.11 -11.94
C VAL A 63 15.90 23.45 -12.53
N GLU A 64 16.79 24.18 -11.84
CA GLU A 64 17.34 25.45 -12.32
C GLU A 64 18.15 25.26 -13.61
N GLU A 65 18.97 24.20 -13.69
CA GLU A 65 19.75 23.87 -14.88
C GLU A 65 18.85 23.52 -16.08
N TYR A 66 17.74 22.79 -15.85
CA TYR A 66 16.77 22.44 -16.90
C TYR A 66 15.99 23.65 -17.43
N GLN A 67 15.66 24.61 -16.56
CA GLN A 67 14.88 25.79 -16.93
C GLN A 67 15.71 26.89 -17.62
N LYS A 68 17.04 26.80 -17.57
CA LYS A 68 17.93 27.79 -18.17
C LYS A 68 17.91 27.71 -19.70
N GLU A 69 18.06 28.86 -20.35
CA GLU A 69 18.27 28.90 -21.81
C GLU A 69 19.59 28.20 -22.18
N GLY A 70 19.51 27.20 -23.07
CA GLY A 70 20.64 26.31 -23.38
C GLY A 70 20.99 25.33 -22.24
N GLY A 71 20.06 25.10 -21.31
CA GLY A 71 20.17 24.13 -20.22
C GLY A 71 20.12 22.67 -20.66
N ILE A 72 20.03 21.77 -19.69
CA ILE A 72 19.98 20.33 -19.93
C ILE A 72 18.70 19.91 -20.65
N THR A 73 18.79 18.81 -21.40
CA THR A 73 17.64 18.20 -22.08
C THR A 73 16.69 17.51 -21.10
N THR A 74 15.48 17.17 -21.56
CA THR A 74 14.52 16.40 -20.76
C THR A 74 15.08 15.03 -20.36
N GLU A 75 15.86 14.39 -21.23
CA GLU A 75 16.46 13.08 -20.94
C GLU A 75 17.51 13.18 -19.83
N GLU A 76 18.41 14.14 -19.93
CA GLU A 76 19.40 14.44 -18.87
C GLU A 76 18.73 14.86 -17.55
N TYR A 77 17.66 15.65 -17.62
CA TYR A 77 16.88 16.01 -16.43
C TYR A 77 16.32 14.77 -15.73
N LEU A 78 15.72 13.83 -16.48
CA LEU A 78 15.19 12.60 -15.91
C LEU A 78 16.31 11.74 -15.32
N GLU A 79 17.42 11.56 -16.03
CA GLU A 79 18.58 10.80 -15.53
C GLU A 79 19.16 11.39 -14.23
N LYS A 80 19.34 12.71 -14.19
CA LYS A 80 19.81 13.41 -12.98
C LYS A 80 18.81 13.28 -11.82
N MET A 81 17.51 13.41 -12.09
CA MET A 81 16.47 13.23 -11.06
C MET A 81 16.39 11.80 -10.52
N LEU A 82 16.73 10.80 -11.33
CA LEU A 82 16.86 9.40 -10.90
C LEU A 82 18.13 9.18 -10.08
N SER A 83 19.24 9.81 -10.43
CA SER A 83 20.54 9.60 -9.77
C SER A 83 20.62 10.17 -8.34
N ILE A 84 19.80 11.16 -8.02
CA ILE A 84 19.72 11.74 -6.67
C ILE A 84 18.76 11.00 -5.74
N ARG A 85 18.19 9.86 -6.17
CA ARG A 85 17.30 9.05 -5.33
C ARG A 85 18.10 8.24 -4.33
N GLU A 86 17.84 8.46 -3.05
CA GLU A 86 18.41 7.68 -1.96
C GLU A 86 17.39 6.64 -1.49
N TYR A 87 17.63 5.38 -1.84
CA TYR A 87 16.72 4.29 -1.53
C TYR A 87 16.94 3.75 -0.13
N SER A 88 15.84 3.52 0.60
CA SER A 88 15.84 2.85 1.91
C SER A 88 14.95 1.61 1.88
N ASN A 89 15.30 0.65 2.74
CA ASN A 89 14.53 -0.57 2.88
C ASN A 89 13.26 -0.31 3.70
N ILE A 90 12.24 -1.10 3.41
CA ILE A 90 11.07 -1.22 4.27
C ILE A 90 11.48 -2.03 5.50
N GLU A 91 11.35 -1.42 6.66
CA GLU A 91 11.67 -1.99 7.97
C GLU A 91 10.40 -2.29 8.77
N LYS A 92 9.34 -1.50 8.54
CA LYS A 92 8.05 -1.61 9.23
C LYS A 92 6.89 -1.19 8.32
N ILE A 93 5.77 -1.89 8.44
CA ILE A 93 4.48 -1.51 7.85
C ILE A 93 3.44 -1.44 8.97
N GLU A 94 2.75 -0.31 9.10
CA GLU A 94 1.71 -0.11 10.11
C GLU A 94 0.37 0.24 9.45
N PHE A 95 -0.62 -0.63 9.62
CA PHE A 95 -1.97 -0.38 9.15
C PHE A 95 -2.67 0.59 10.09
N THR A 96 -3.31 1.61 9.50
CA THR A 96 -3.87 2.75 10.25
C THR A 96 -5.38 2.82 10.17
N GLY A 97 -6.02 2.07 9.27
CA GLY A 97 -7.46 1.96 9.23
C GLY A 97 -8.02 1.35 7.96
N TYR A 98 -9.35 1.34 7.94
CA TYR A 98 -10.16 0.91 6.80
C TYR A 98 -11.24 1.95 6.48
N SER A 99 -11.65 2.00 5.22
CA SER A 99 -12.91 2.62 4.85
C SER A 99 -13.61 1.85 3.74
N VAL A 100 -14.90 2.14 3.54
CA VAL A 100 -15.65 1.68 2.36
C VAL A 100 -15.77 2.83 1.37
N SER A 101 -15.29 2.60 0.15
CA SER A 101 -15.44 3.58 -0.93
C SER A 101 -16.92 3.72 -1.33
N PRO A 102 -17.31 4.83 -2.02
CA PRO A 102 -18.66 4.98 -2.56
C PRO A 102 -19.11 3.84 -3.50
N MET A 103 -18.16 3.06 -4.02
CA MET A 103 -18.42 1.91 -4.90
C MET A 103 -18.45 0.58 -4.13
N ASN A 104 -18.58 0.60 -2.80
CA ASN A 104 -18.58 -0.57 -1.92
C ASN A 104 -17.29 -1.42 -2.02
N SER A 105 -16.15 -0.77 -2.18
CA SER A 105 -14.84 -1.44 -2.17
C SER A 105 -14.09 -1.12 -0.88
N LEU A 106 -13.36 -2.09 -0.34
CA LEU A 106 -12.52 -1.89 0.84
C LEU A 106 -11.33 -1.00 0.47
N VAL A 107 -11.07 0.02 1.28
CA VAL A 107 -9.86 0.83 1.23
C VAL A 107 -9.06 0.54 2.48
N ILE A 108 -7.77 0.28 2.31
CA ILE A 108 -6.82 0.03 3.41
C ILE A 108 -5.84 1.19 3.47
N TYR A 109 -5.63 1.72 4.67
CA TYR A 109 -4.65 2.78 4.95
C TYR A 109 -3.48 2.21 5.73
N PHE A 110 -2.26 2.58 5.36
CA PHE A 110 -1.06 2.18 6.10
C PHE A 110 0.08 3.17 5.96
N THR A 111 1.05 3.06 6.86
CA THR A 111 2.34 3.74 6.80
C THR A 111 3.47 2.73 6.56
N VAL A 112 4.53 3.20 5.92
CA VAL A 112 5.78 2.48 5.73
C VAL A 112 6.88 3.27 6.45
N ASN A 113 7.60 2.60 7.35
CA ASN A 113 8.64 3.18 8.21
C ASN A 113 8.21 4.48 8.92
N ASP A 114 6.91 4.64 9.21
CA ASP A 114 6.33 5.84 9.82
C ASP A 114 6.55 7.15 9.04
N VAL A 115 7.01 7.06 7.77
CA VAL A 115 7.39 8.23 6.95
C VAL A 115 6.65 8.32 5.62
N TYR A 116 6.14 7.21 5.10
CA TYR A 116 5.36 7.16 3.85
C TYR A 116 3.95 6.68 4.15
N GLN A 117 2.94 7.39 3.67
CA GLN A 117 1.53 7.02 3.81
C GLN A 117 0.98 6.52 2.48
N GLU A 118 0.14 5.49 2.54
CA GLU A 118 -0.50 4.92 1.36
C GLU A 118 -1.95 4.55 1.64
N GLU A 119 -2.76 4.61 0.58
CA GLU A 119 -4.10 4.04 0.54
C GLU A 119 -4.21 3.05 -0.63
N VAL A 120 -4.77 1.87 -0.37
CA VAL A 120 -4.97 0.84 -1.40
C VAL A 120 -6.43 0.47 -1.47
N LEU A 121 -7.01 0.66 -2.66
CA LEU A 121 -8.36 0.24 -2.99
C LEU A 121 -8.34 -1.24 -3.41
N LEU A 122 -9.05 -2.09 -2.67
CA LEU A 122 -9.22 -3.50 -2.97
C LEU A 122 -10.50 -3.72 -3.78
N ASN A 123 -10.35 -3.82 -5.10
CA ASN A 123 -11.47 -3.96 -6.03
C ASN A 123 -11.34 -5.13 -7.02
N THR A 124 -10.18 -5.81 -7.05
CA THR A 124 -9.88 -6.84 -8.05
C THR A 124 -9.29 -8.07 -7.36
N ILE A 125 -9.86 -9.23 -7.66
CA ILE A 125 -9.39 -10.55 -7.19
C ILE A 125 -8.88 -11.33 -8.39
N SER A 126 -7.74 -12.00 -8.23
CA SER A 126 -7.20 -12.91 -9.21
C SER A 126 -8.03 -14.18 -9.29
N ALA A 127 -8.50 -14.54 -10.50
CA ALA A 127 -9.22 -15.78 -10.72
C ALA A 127 -8.33 -17.04 -10.56
N GLU A 128 -7.01 -16.88 -10.60
CA GLU A 128 -6.05 -17.97 -10.50
C GLU A 128 -5.68 -18.27 -9.05
N THR A 129 -5.45 -17.23 -8.26
CA THR A 129 -4.94 -17.35 -6.88
C THR A 129 -6.00 -17.10 -5.82
N ASP A 130 -7.16 -16.58 -6.19
CA ASP A 130 -8.23 -16.16 -5.27
C ASP A 130 -7.78 -15.08 -4.27
N LYS A 131 -6.69 -14.35 -4.58
CA LYS A 131 -6.13 -13.25 -3.78
C LYS A 131 -6.40 -11.89 -4.41
N PHE A 132 -6.39 -10.83 -3.61
CA PHE A 132 -6.45 -9.46 -4.12
C PHE A 132 -5.26 -9.13 -5.01
N ILE A 133 -5.53 -8.38 -6.07
CA ILE A 133 -4.49 -7.77 -6.89
C ILE A 133 -4.26 -6.36 -6.36
N TYR A 134 -3.12 -6.16 -5.72
CA TYR A 134 -2.71 -4.87 -5.20
C TYR A 134 -2.07 -4.01 -6.30
N ARG A 135 -2.29 -2.70 -6.24
CA ARG A 135 -1.68 -1.73 -7.15
C ARG A 135 -1.27 -0.50 -6.37
N ILE A 136 0.04 -0.24 -6.32
CA ILE A 136 0.60 1.00 -5.77
C ILE A 136 1.31 1.72 -6.90
N THR A 137 1.02 3.01 -7.07
CA THR A 137 1.61 3.81 -8.14
C THR A 137 2.99 4.30 -7.71
N SER A 138 4.03 3.87 -8.43
CA SER A 138 5.40 4.35 -8.23
C SER A 138 5.51 5.87 -8.40
N GLY A 139 6.35 6.49 -7.57
CA GLY A 139 6.56 7.93 -7.55
C GLY A 139 5.47 8.72 -6.81
N ARG A 140 4.49 8.06 -6.18
CA ARG A 140 3.62 8.71 -5.19
C ARG A 140 4.36 8.94 -3.88
N GLY A 141 3.92 9.94 -3.13
CA GLY A 141 4.47 10.35 -1.85
C GLY A 141 4.12 11.78 -1.48
N GLN A 142 4.23 12.10 -0.19
CA GLN A 142 4.15 13.46 0.33
C GLN A 142 5.45 13.81 1.04
N GLY A 143 5.93 15.04 0.85
CA GLY A 143 7.19 15.48 1.43
C GLY A 143 8.39 14.79 0.76
N PRO A 144 9.46 14.47 1.51
CA PRO A 144 10.68 13.93 0.92
C PRO A 144 10.58 12.43 0.60
N TYR A 145 9.56 11.71 1.07
CA TYR A 145 9.46 10.26 0.93
C TYR A 145 8.52 9.84 -0.18
N PHE A 146 9.00 8.95 -1.03
CA PHE A 146 8.27 8.39 -2.17
C PHE A 146 8.44 6.87 -2.19
N ILE A 147 7.49 6.18 -2.81
CA ILE A 147 7.60 4.73 -3.05
C ILE A 147 7.95 4.45 -4.51
N ASP A 148 8.72 3.39 -4.75
CA ASP A 148 9.10 2.93 -6.09
C ASP A 148 9.07 1.42 -6.13
N GLU A 149 8.70 0.88 -7.28
CA GLU A 149 8.77 -0.54 -7.55
C GLU A 149 10.23 -0.99 -7.63
N ARG A 150 10.51 -2.18 -7.12
CA ARG A 150 11.81 -2.83 -7.24
C ARG A 150 11.94 -3.39 -8.65
N LYS A 151 13.17 -3.42 -9.16
CA LYS A 151 13.46 -4.12 -10.42
C LYS A 151 13.30 -5.64 -10.28
N GLU A 152 13.58 -6.14 -9.08
CA GLU A 152 13.52 -7.56 -8.74
C GLU A 152 12.85 -7.68 -7.35
N GLU A 153 11.92 -8.63 -7.23
CA GLU A 153 11.26 -8.92 -5.97
C GLU A 153 12.26 -9.46 -4.94
N LYS A 154 12.06 -9.15 -3.65
CA LYS A 154 12.91 -9.73 -2.59
C LYS A 154 12.74 -11.25 -2.45
N GLY A 155 11.55 -11.77 -2.74
CA GLY A 155 11.23 -13.20 -2.64
C GLY A 155 11.26 -13.76 -1.22
N ILE A 156 11.08 -12.92 -0.19
CA ILE A 156 11.06 -13.33 1.23
C ILE A 156 9.87 -12.69 1.95
N ASP A 157 9.26 -13.42 2.87
CA ASP A 157 8.15 -12.90 3.66
C ASP A 157 8.66 -11.84 4.66
N ILE A 158 7.84 -10.81 4.88
CA ILE A 158 8.07 -9.84 5.96
C ILE A 158 7.82 -10.54 7.29
N SER A 159 8.65 -10.24 8.29
CA SER A 159 8.48 -10.82 9.62
C SER A 159 7.28 -10.20 10.33
N ASP A 160 6.56 -11.00 11.13
CA ASP A 160 5.33 -10.55 11.79
C ASP A 160 5.57 -9.40 12.80
N ASP A 161 6.79 -9.29 13.36
CA ASP A 161 7.20 -8.17 14.23
C ASP A 161 7.41 -6.84 13.48
N GLN A 162 7.52 -6.89 12.16
CA GLN A 162 7.60 -5.73 11.28
C GLN A 162 6.23 -5.25 10.78
N ILE A 163 5.15 -5.97 11.13
CA ILE A 163 3.78 -5.61 10.77
C ILE A 163 3.03 -5.16 12.02
N VAL A 164 2.49 -3.94 12.00
CA VAL A 164 1.53 -3.47 13.00
C VAL A 164 0.14 -3.53 12.41
N TYR A 165 -0.66 -4.48 12.89
CA TYR A 165 -2.02 -4.71 12.40
C TYR A 165 -3.02 -3.70 12.98
N TYR A 166 -3.89 -3.17 12.13
CA TYR A 166 -5.07 -2.45 12.54
C TYR A 166 -6.16 -3.46 12.94
N THR A 167 -6.74 -3.25 14.13
CA THR A 167 -7.80 -4.10 14.69
C THR A 167 -9.08 -3.33 15.02
N GLY A 168 -9.16 -2.05 14.62
CA GLY A 168 -10.36 -1.24 14.75
C GLY A 168 -11.43 -1.57 13.71
N GLY A 169 -12.54 -0.83 13.76
CA GLY A 169 -13.65 -1.00 12.82
C GLY A 169 -13.38 -0.38 11.44
N ILE A 170 -14.29 -0.65 10.50
CA ILE A 170 -14.29 0.00 9.18
C ILE A 170 -15.07 1.31 9.27
N ASN A 171 -14.49 2.39 8.74
CA ASN A 171 -15.10 3.72 8.71
C ASN A 171 -15.92 3.99 7.44
#